data_AF-A0A1I6MI94-F1
#
_entry.id   AF-A0A1I6MI94-F1
#
_cell.length_a   1.000
_cell.length_b   1.000
_cell.length_c   1.000
_cell.angle_alpha   90.00
_cell.angle_beta   90.00
_cell.angle_gamma   90.00
#
_symmetry.space_group_name_H-M   'P 1'
#
loop_
_entity.id
_entity.type
_entity.pdbx_description
1 polymer ?
#
loop_
_entity_poly.entity_id
_entity_poly.type
_entity_poly.pdbx_seq_one_letter_code
_entity_poly.pdbx_strand_id
1 'polypeptide(L)' 'MSTLSLEQRLTELEVRLTFIDDTVNGLASIETEQAQRILALEQMIRDLRQELASVRGGQSHDPHSEPPPPHY' A
#
# COMPACT_ATOMS: atom_id res chain seq x y z
N MET A 1 -47.06 -25.37 2.38
CA MET A 1 -45.61 -25.46 2.60
C MET A 1 -45.40 -25.81 4.05
N SER A 2 -44.82 -26.97 4.34
CA SER A 2 -44.69 -27.48 5.70
C SER A 2 -43.63 -26.66 6.45
N THR A 3 -43.89 -26.26 7.69
CA THR A 3 -42.97 -25.47 8.53
C THR A 3 -41.54 -26.06 8.56
N LEU A 4 -41.44 -27.38 8.54
CA LEU A 4 -40.18 -28.14 8.46
C LEU A 4 -39.32 -27.76 7.23
N SER A 5 -39.93 -27.47 6.07
CA SER A 5 -39.17 -27.06 4.87
C SER A 5 -38.66 -25.62 4.98
N LEU A 6 -39.35 -24.79 5.77
CA LEU A 6 -38.94 -23.41 6.01
C LEU A 6 -37.77 -23.36 7.01
N GLU A 7 -37.82 -24.18 8.06
CA GLU A 7 -36.74 -24.34 9.04
C GLU A 7 -35.45 -24.86 8.37
N GLN A 8 -35.54 -25.88 7.51
CA GLN A 8 -34.40 -26.38 6.75
C GLN A 8 -33.76 -25.30 5.88
N ARG A 9 -34.58 -24.49 5.19
CA ARG A 9 -34.10 -23.39 4.36
C ARG A 9 -33.48 -22.28 5.20
N LEU A 10 -34.02 -22.00 6.40
CA LEU A 10 -33.46 -21.04 7.34
C LEU A 10 -32.06 -21.49 7.79
N THR A 11 -31.91 -22.75 8.21
CA THR A 11 -30.62 -23.32 8.59
C THR A 11 -29.60 -23.25 7.46
N GLU A 12 -30.01 -23.55 6.22
CA GLU A 12 -29.12 -23.43 5.07
C GLU A 12 -28.67 -21.99 4.82
N LEU A 13 -29.59 -21.03 4.97
CA LEU A 13 -29.27 -19.60 4.85
C LEU A 13 -28.34 -19.12 5.97
N GLU A 14 -28.53 -19.59 7.20
CA GLU A 14 -27.65 -19.28 8.33
C GLU A 14 -26.22 -19.77 8.07
N VAL A 15 -26.06 -21.02 7.61
CA VAL A 15 -24.74 -21.58 7.25
C VAL A 15 -24.09 -20.77 6.13
N ARG A 16 -24.85 -20.42 5.09
CA ARG A 16 -24.35 -19.60 3.98
C ARG A 16 -23.96 -18.19 4.45
N LEU A 17 -24.74 -17.60 5.35
CA LEU A 17 -24.46 -16.28 5.90
C LEU A 17 -23.16 -16.29 6.71
N THR A 18 -22.97 -17.26 7.59
CA THR A 18 -21.71 -17.41 8.36
C THR A 18 -20.50 -17.53 7.44
N PHE A 19 -20.60 -18.32 6.36
CA PHE A 19 -19.50 -18.46 5.40
C PHE A 19 -19.20 -17.14 4.66
N ILE A 20 -20.24 -16.38 4.30
CA ILE A 20 -20.08 -15.07 3.67
C ILE A 20 -19.43 -14.09 4.64
N ASP A 21 -19.87 -14.04 5.89
CA ASP A 21 -19.29 -13.18 6.92
C ASP A 21 -17.81 -13.49 7.14
N ASP A 22 -17.45 -14.77 7.26
CA ASP A 22 -16.05 -15.20 7.36
C ASP A 22 -15.23 -14.79 6.13
N THR A 23 -15.80 -14.94 4.94
CA THR A 23 -15.15 -14.53 3.68
C THR A 23 -14.92 -13.02 3.63
N VAL A 24 -15.93 -12.22 4.00
CA VAL A 24 -15.84 -10.76 4.03
C VAL A 24 -14.78 -10.30 5.03
N ASN A 25 -14.76 -10.90 6.22
CA ASN A 25 -13.74 -10.62 7.23
C ASN A 25 -12.32 -10.97 6.72
N GLY A 26 -12.18 -12.10 6.03
CA GLY A 26 -10.93 -12.49 5.39
C GLY A 26 -10.47 -11.49 4.32
N LEU A 27 -11.39 -11.02 3.48
CA LEU A 27 -11.10 -10.02 2.44
C LEU A 27 -10.67 -8.68 3.05
N ALA A 28 -11.35 -8.22 4.10
CA ALA A 28 -11.00 -6.96 4.78
C ALA A 28 -9.59 -7.01 5.40
N SER A 29 -9.19 -8.16 5.96
CA SER A 29 -7.84 -8.38 6.47
C SER A 29 -6.79 -8.28 5.36
N ILE A 30 -7.04 -8.96 4.23
CA ILE A 30 -6.15 -8.94 3.06
C ILE A 30 -6.05 -7.53 2.45
N GLU A 31 -7.16 -6.80 2.37
CA GLU A 31 -7.17 -5.41 1.88
C GLU A 31 -6.29 -4.51 2.76
N THR A 32 -6.38 -4.66 4.08
CA THR A 32 -5.56 -3.91 5.03
C THR A 32 -4.08 -4.19 4.86
N GLU A 33 -3.70 -5.46 4.70
CA GLU A 33 -2.30 -5.86 4.44
C GLU A 33 -1.79 -5.27 3.12
N GLN A 34 -2.60 -5.34 2.06
CA GLN A 34 -2.24 -4.77 0.76
C GLN A 34 -2.08 -3.24 0.83
N ALA A 35 -2.96 -2.53 1.53
CA ALA A 35 -2.86 -1.09 1.72
C ALA A 35 -1.54 -0.71 2.43
N GLN A 36 -1.17 -1.44 3.50
CA GLN A 36 0.10 -1.24 4.19
C GLN A 36 1.31 -1.48 3.26
N ARG A 37 1.25 -2.54 2.45
CA ARG A 37 2.32 -2.84 1.48
C ARG A 37 2.45 -1.77 0.41
N ILE A 38 1.34 -1.23 -0.08
CA ILE A 38 1.35 -0.12 -1.05
C ILE A 38 2.00 1.12 -0.42
N LEU A 39 1.61 1.50 0.80
CA LEU A 39 2.21 2.63 1.50
C LEU A 39 3.73 2.47 1.68
N ALA A 40 4.18 1.27 2.01
CA ALA A 40 5.61 0.96 2.11
C ALA A 40 6.33 1.07 0.75
N LEU A 41 5.73 0.57 -0.32
CA LEU A 41 6.27 0.68 -1.68
C LEU A 41 6.36 2.15 -2.13
N GLU A 42 5.32 2.93 -1.88
CA GLU A 42 5.32 4.36 -2.18
C GLU A 42 6.41 5.12 -1.42
N GLN A 43 6.63 4.77 -0.15
CA GLN A 43 7.71 5.35 0.64
C GLN A 43 9.09 5.02 0.06
N MET A 44 9.34 3.74 -0.26
CA MET A 44 10.60 3.34 -0.89
C MET A 44 10.84 4.05 -2.23
N ILE A 45 9.80 4.25 -3.05
CA ILE A 45 9.92 5.00 -4.30
C ILE A 45 10.28 6.48 -4.05
N ARG A 46 9.69 7.11 -3.03
CA ARG A 46 10.02 8.49 -2.65
C ARG A 46 11.49 8.58 -2.20
N ASP A 47 11.95 7.67 -1.38
CA ASP A 47 13.32 7.65 -0.86
C ASP A 47 14.33 7.44 -2.00
N LEU A 48 14.08 6.48 -2.90
CA LEU A 48 14.91 6.26 -4.09
C LEU A 48 14.98 7.50 -5.00
N ARG A 49 13.87 8.24 -5.16
CA ARG A 49 13.87 9.49 -5.92
C ARG A 49 14.72 10.57 -5.27
N GLN A 50 14.69 10.67 -3.93
CA GLN A 50 15.52 11.61 -3.18
C GLN A 50 17.01 11.26 -3.31
N GLU A 51 17.36 9.97 -3.21
CA GLU A 51 18.73 9.49 -3.43
C GLU A 51 19.23 9.78 -4.85
N LEU A 52 18.41 9.55 -5.88
CA LEU A 52 18.79 9.87 -7.26
C LEU A 52 18.97 11.39 -7.48
N ALA A 53 18.13 12.20 -6.84
CA ALA A 53 18.25 13.65 -6.90
C ALA A 53 19.54 14.14 -6.21
N SER A 54 19.88 13.58 -5.04
CA SER A 54 21.10 13.95 -4.31
C SER A 54 22.36 13.57 -5.10
N VAL A 55 22.39 12.39 -5.72
CA VAL A 55 23.51 11.95 -6.58
C VAL A 55 23.68 12.87 -7.80
N ARG A 56 22.59 13.38 -8.38
CA ARG A 56 22.65 14.33 -9.50
C ARG A 56 23.10 15.73 -9.05
N GLY A 57 22.64 16.18 -7.88
CA GLY A 57 23.08 17.43 -7.26
C GLY A 57 24.57 17.43 -6.87
N GLY A 58 25.08 16.29 -6.40
CA GLY A 58 26.50 16.11 -6.08
C GLY A 58 27.42 16.19 -7.31
N GLN A 59 26.93 15.80 -8.50
CA GLN A 59 27.69 15.85 -9.76
C GLN A 59 27.65 17.23 -10.46
N SER A 60 26.82 18.16 -10.00
CA SER A 60 26.63 19.49 -10.62
C SER A 60 27.41 20.62 -9.95
N HIS A 61 28.22 20.34 -8.93
CA HIS A 61 29.26 21.27 -8.48
C HIS A 61 30.42 21.23 -9.48
N ASP A 62 30.32 22.03 -10.53
CA ASP A 62 31.42 22.28 -11.45
C ASP A 62 32.51 23.09 -10.73
N PRO A 63 33.72 22.54 -10.48
CA PRO A 63 34.82 23.26 -9.84
C PRO A 63 35.31 24.48 -10.64
N HIS A 64 34.83 24.66 -11.88
CA HIS A 64 35.10 25.86 -12.68
C HIS A 64 34.21 27.07 -12.35
N SER A 65 33.28 26.94 -11.39
CA SER A 65 32.39 28.03 -10.96
C SER A 65 32.94 28.86 -9.79
N GLU A 66 34.23 28.74 -9.45
CA GLU A 66 34.87 29.60 -8.46
C GLU A 66 35.19 30.99 -9.06
N PRO A 67 34.72 32.09 -8.45
CA PRO A 67 35.14 33.43 -8.85
C PRO A 67 36.67 33.55 -8.72
N PRO A 68 37.37 34.15 -9.68
CA PRO A 68 38.82 34.28 -9.62
C PRO A 68 39.25 35.00 -8.33
N PRO A 69 40.33 34.54 -7.67
CA PRO A 69 40.71 35.06 -6.37
C PRO A 69 41.01 36.57 -6.44
N PRO A 70 40.64 37.33 -5.38
CA PRO A 70 40.88 38.76 -5.34
C PRO A 70 42.38 39.05 -5.37
N HIS A 71 42.82 39.85 -6.35
CA HIS A 71 44.16 40.41 -6.36
C HIS A 71 44.23 41.55 -5.34
N TYR A 72 45.02 41.33 -4.27
CA TYR A 72 45.38 42.33 -3.26
C TYR A 72 46.69 43.04 -3.61
#